data_AF-A0A926HGE4-F1
#
_entry.id   AF-A0A926HGE4-F1
#
_cell.length_a   1.000
_cell.length_b   1.000
_cell.length_c   1.000
_cell.angle_alpha   90.00
_cell.angle_beta   90.00
_cell.angle_gamma   90.00
#
_symmetry.space_group_name_H-M   'P 1'
#
loop_
_entity.id
_entity.type
_entity.pdbx_description
1 polymer ?
#
loop_
_entity_poly.entity_id
_entity_poly.type
_entity_poly.pdbx_seq_one_letter_code
_entity_poly.pdbx_strand_id
1 'polypeptide(L)'
;MGEDKQITTTEDVLEAVRKRRPLCDQMTVEAPVTAEGVLTAFEAKMAQRQDLGVVNRALNLFFEPQNPFEPERTRKPRTEAVLFGMIFAVAVAAFLFFNLSAPRLQVDP
;
A
#
# COMPACT_ATOMS: atom_id res chain seq x y z
N MET A 1 6.79 41.27 34.24
CA MET A 1 7.64 41.26 33.02
C MET A 1 8.28 39.90 32.99
N GLY A 2 7.64 38.96 32.29
CA GLY A 2 7.99 37.54 32.33
C GLY A 2 9.25 37.28 31.52
N GLU A 3 10.26 36.68 32.16
CA GLU A 3 11.44 36.19 31.46
C GLU A 3 11.05 34.91 30.71
N ASP A 4 10.80 35.05 29.41
CA ASP A 4 10.79 33.93 28.47
C ASP A 4 12.21 33.35 28.41
N LYS A 5 12.51 32.40 29.29
CA LYS A 5 13.73 31.60 29.23
C LYS A 5 13.67 30.70 28.01
N GLN A 6 14.30 31.19 26.95
CA GLN A 6 14.64 30.47 25.72
C GLN A 6 15.20 29.08 26.05
N ILE A 7 14.47 28.04 25.68
CA ILE A 7 14.93 26.64 25.70
C ILE A 7 15.74 26.47 24.41
N THR A 8 17.02 26.80 24.43
CA THR A 8 17.89 26.83 23.22
C THR A 8 18.78 25.60 23.06
N THR A 9 18.79 24.66 24.01
CA THR A 9 19.66 23.48 23.94
C THR A 9 18.85 22.18 23.87
N THR A 10 19.20 21.30 22.92
CA THR A 10 18.63 19.94 22.82
C THR A 10 18.79 19.12 24.11
N GLU A 11 19.81 19.44 24.91
CA GLU A 11 20.07 18.84 26.22
C GLU A 11 19.01 19.23 27.25
N ASP A 12 18.58 20.49 27.29
CA ASP A 12 17.52 20.97 28.20
C ASP A 12 16.17 20.31 27.89
N VAL A 13 15.89 20.09 26.61
CA VAL A 13 14.69 19.37 26.16
C VAL A 13 14.77 17.89 26.57
N LEU A 14 15.93 17.25 26.38
CA LEU A 14 16.17 15.87 26.80
C LEU A 14 16.04 15.70 28.32
N GLU A 15 16.54 16.66 29.09
CA GLU A 15 16.46 16.65 30.55
C GLU A 15 15.04 16.90 31.06
N ALA A 16 14.30 17.83 30.43
CA ALA A 16 12.88 18.06 30.69
C ALA A 16 12.02 16.82 30.37
N VAL A 17 12.33 16.10 29.29
CA VAL A 17 11.65 14.85 28.92
C VAL A 17 12.01 13.72 29.89
N ARG A 18 13.28 13.60 30.28
CA ARG A 18 13.74 12.61 31.27
C ARG A 18 13.08 12.84 32.64
N LYS A 19 12.93 14.11 33.06
CA LYS A 19 12.24 14.48 34.30
C LYS A 19 10.73 14.24 34.28
N ARG A 20 10.10 14.22 33.09
CA ARG A 20 8.68 13.83 32.90
C ARG A 20 8.47 12.32 32.75
N ARG A 21 9.55 11.53 32.69
CA ARG A 21 9.52 10.07 32.54
C ARG A 21 9.34 9.20 33.80
N PRO A 22 9.23 9.69 35.06
CA PRO A 22 9.15 8.76 36.20
C PRO A 22 7.79 8.06 36.31
N LEU A 23 6.80 8.45 35.52
CA LEU A 23 5.46 7.83 35.50
C LEU A 23 5.43 6.45 34.82
N CYS A 24 6.43 6.11 34.01
CA CYS A 24 6.47 4.81 33.31
C CYS A 24 7.41 3.79 33.98
N ASP A 25 8.28 4.19 34.90
CA ASP A 25 9.24 3.29 35.56
C ASP A 25 8.60 2.38 36.62
N GLN A 26 7.37 2.68 37.05
CA GLN A 26 6.65 1.91 38.08
C GLN A 26 5.46 1.10 37.55
N MET A 27 5.24 1.06 36.23
CA MET A 27 4.23 0.16 35.66
C MET A 27 4.82 -1.24 35.53
N THR A 28 4.64 -2.05 36.56
CA THR A 28 4.73 -3.52 36.43
C THR A 28 3.64 -3.97 35.47
N VAL A 29 4.03 -4.23 34.22
CA VAL A 29 3.16 -4.83 33.22
C VAL A 29 2.89 -6.28 33.67
N GLU A 30 1.67 -6.56 34.14
CA GLU A 30 1.24 -7.88 34.64
C GLU A 30 1.43 -9.03 33.63
N ALA A 31 1.57 -8.71 32.35
CA ALA A 31 1.93 -9.64 31.29
C ALA A 31 2.95 -8.97 30.35
N PRO A 32 4.27 -9.14 30.59
CA PRO A 32 5.28 -8.62 29.68
C PRO A 32 5.08 -9.26 28.31
N VAL A 33 4.66 -8.45 27.32
CA VAL A 33 4.53 -8.92 25.95
C VAL A 33 5.94 -9.25 25.47
N THR A 34 6.22 -10.54 25.28
CA THR A 34 7.53 -10.99 24.83
C THR A 34 7.77 -10.49 23.41
N ALA A 35 9.04 -10.19 23.07
CA ALA A 35 9.40 -9.76 21.72
C ALA A 35 8.92 -10.77 20.66
N GLU A 36 8.97 -12.07 20.98
CA GLU A 36 8.39 -13.12 20.14
C GLU A 36 6.87 -13.05 20.02
N GLY A 37 6.15 -12.68 21.09
CA GLY A 37 4.69 -12.47 21.05
C GLY A 37 4.29 -11.29 20.17
N VAL A 38 5.09 -10.22 20.16
CA VAL A 38 4.88 -9.09 19.24
C VAL A 38 5.18 -9.51 17.81
N LEU A 39 6.30 -10.21 17.58
CA LEU A 39 6.72 -10.64 16.25
C LEU A 39 5.70 -11.61 15.63
N THR A 40 5.25 -12.62 16.37
CA THR A 40 4.24 -13.58 15.90
C THR A 40 2.89 -12.93 15.62
N ALA A 41 2.44 -12.00 16.47
CA ALA A 41 1.21 -11.24 16.22
C ALA A 41 1.35 -10.31 14.99
N PHE A 42 2.53 -9.74 14.78
CA PHE A 42 2.84 -8.90 13.64
C PHE A 42 2.88 -9.72 12.33
N GLU A 43 3.55 -10.87 12.34
CA GLU A 43 3.62 -11.79 11.20
C GLU A 43 2.23 -12.32 10.83
N ALA A 44 1.41 -12.71 11.82
CA ALA A 44 0.02 -13.11 11.59
C ALA A 44 -0.80 -11.98 10.96
N LYS A 45 -0.62 -10.74 11.42
CA LYS A 45 -1.25 -9.54 10.84
C LYS A 45 -0.76 -9.26 9.42
N MET A 46 0.53 -9.43 9.14
CA MET A 46 1.09 -9.24 7.80
C MET A 46 0.61 -10.31 6.83
N ALA A 47 0.54 -11.57 7.26
CA ALA A 47 0.00 -12.67 6.46
C ALA A 47 -1.46 -12.43 6.08
N GLN A 48 -2.23 -11.76 6.94
CA GLN A 48 -3.63 -11.40 6.70
C GLN A 48 -3.80 -10.15 5.81
N ARG A 49 -2.75 -9.33 5.62
CA ARG A 49 -2.79 -8.16 4.74
C ARG A 49 -2.62 -8.60 3.29
N GLN A 50 -3.73 -9.05 2.69
CA GLN A 50 -3.84 -9.23 1.23
C GLN A 50 -3.55 -7.93 0.45
N ASP A 51 -3.58 -6.79 1.14
CA ASP A 51 -3.27 -5.48 0.60
C ASP A 51 -1.82 -5.30 0.12
N LEU A 52 -0.89 -6.11 0.65
CA LEU A 52 0.54 -6.09 0.29
C LEU A 52 0.88 -7.06 -0.84
N GLY A 53 -0.09 -7.86 -1.30
CA GLY A 53 0.11 -8.85 -2.35
C GLY A 53 0.30 -8.23 -3.74
N VAL A 54 1.00 -8.95 -4.62
CA VAL A 54 1.20 -8.59 -6.04
C VAL A 54 -0.14 -8.31 -6.72
N VAL A 55 -1.18 -9.06 -6.36
CA VAL A 55 -2.55 -8.88 -6.87
C VAL A 55 -3.12 -7.52 -6.48
N ASN A 56 -3.03 -7.10 -5.21
CA ASN A 56 -3.55 -5.80 -4.81
C ASN A 56 -2.75 -4.65 -5.42
N ARG A 57 -1.44 -4.86 -5.63
CA ARG A 57 -0.61 -3.89 -6.36
C ARG A 57 -1.02 -3.76 -7.83
N ALA A 58 -1.31 -4.87 -8.50
CA ALA A 58 -1.85 -4.86 -9.87
C ALA A 58 -3.23 -4.19 -9.91
N LEU A 59 -4.12 -4.54 -8.98
CA LEU A 59 -5.45 -3.91 -8.86
C LEU A 59 -5.35 -2.40 -8.59
N ASN A 60 -4.39 -1.93 -7.79
CA ASN A 60 -4.15 -0.51 -7.56
C ASN A 60 -3.59 0.22 -8.79
N LEU A 61 -2.99 -0.50 -9.74
CA LEU A 61 -2.53 0.06 -11.00
C LEU A 61 -3.71 0.30 -11.96
N PHE A 62 -4.62 -0.68 -12.05
CA PHE A 62 -5.77 -0.64 -12.97
C PHE A 62 -6.99 0.08 -12.40
N PHE A 63 -7.18 0.04 -11.10
CA PHE A 63 -8.32 0.59 -10.38
C PHE A 63 -7.87 1.63 -9.36
N GLU A 64 -8.82 2.46 -8.92
CA GLU A 64 -8.62 3.32 -7.76
C GLU A 64 -8.29 2.48 -6.51
N PRO A 65 -7.41 2.98 -5.61
CA PRO A 65 -7.11 2.28 -4.36
C PRO A 65 -8.37 2.00 -3.56
N GLN A 66 -8.41 0.86 -2.86
CA GLN A 66 -9.56 0.54 -2.02
C GLN A 66 -9.67 1.55 -0.87
N ASN A 67 -10.87 2.12 -0.70
CA ASN A 67 -11.16 2.98 0.43
C ASN A 67 -11.26 2.12 1.70
N PRO A 68 -10.43 2.34 2.73
CA PRO A 68 -10.48 1.56 3.97
C PRO A 68 -11.77 1.79 4.78
N PHE A 69 -12.52 2.84 4.50
CA PHE A 69 -13.78 3.15 5.19
C PHE A 69 -15.03 2.56 4.51
N GLU A 70 -14.89 2.06 3.28
CA GLU A 70 -15.99 1.46 2.50
C GLU A 70 -15.48 0.21 1.77
N PRO A 71 -15.19 -0.90 2.47
CA PRO A 71 -14.56 -2.07 1.88
C PRO A 71 -15.45 -2.78 0.86
N GLU A 72 -16.78 -2.73 1.00
CA GLU A 72 -17.72 -3.39 0.08
C GLU A 72 -17.94 -2.62 -1.24
N ARG A 73 -17.41 -1.40 -1.34
CA ARG A 73 -17.60 -0.57 -2.53
C ARG A 73 -16.76 -1.08 -3.69
N THR A 74 -17.39 -1.31 -4.84
CA THR A 74 -16.71 -1.68 -6.09
C THR A 74 -15.74 -0.58 -6.52
N ARG A 75 -14.50 -0.98 -6.82
CA ARG A 75 -13.44 -0.05 -7.27
C ARG A 75 -13.72 0.43 -8.69
N LYS A 76 -13.45 1.71 -8.96
CA LYS A 76 -13.55 2.28 -10.31
C LYS A 76 -12.26 2.07 -11.08
N PRO A 77 -12.31 1.74 -12.38
CA PRO A 77 -11.11 1.66 -13.21
C PRO A 77 -10.52 3.06 -13.39
N ARG A 78 -9.19 3.15 -13.40
CA ARG A 78 -8.49 4.40 -13.69
C ARG A 78 -8.64 4.76 -15.16
N THR A 79 -8.80 6.04 -15.46
CA THR A 79 -8.95 6.53 -16.84
C THR A 79 -7.77 6.11 -17.74
N GLU A 80 -6.55 6.13 -17.21
CA GLU A 80 -5.34 5.69 -17.92
C GLU A 80 -5.39 4.20 -18.29
N ALA A 81 -5.86 3.35 -17.37
CA ALA A 81 -6.02 1.92 -17.61
C ALA A 81 -7.10 1.64 -18.67
N VAL A 82 -8.19 2.39 -18.64
CA VAL A 82 -9.25 2.31 -19.66
C VAL A 82 -8.70 2.73 -21.02
N LEU A 83 -7.97 3.85 -21.09
CA LEU A 83 -7.39 4.35 -22.34
C LEU A 83 -6.38 3.36 -22.93
N PHE A 84 -5.49 2.82 -22.10
CA PHE A 84 -4.54 1.79 -22.52
C PHE A 84 -5.24 0.53 -23.02
N GLY A 85 -6.27 0.06 -22.29
CA GLY A 85 -7.08 -1.09 -22.70
C GLY A 85 -7.77 -0.88 -24.05
N MET A 86 -8.29 0.33 -24.30
CA MET A 86 -8.90 0.68 -25.60
C MET A 86 -7.88 0.65 -26.74
N ILE A 87 -6.72 1.25 -26.55
CA ILE A 87 -5.64 1.25 -27.56
C ILE A 87 -5.18 -0.19 -27.84
N PHE A 88 -4.99 -0.99 -26.78
CA PHE A 88 -4.61 -2.39 -26.90
C PHE A 88 -5.66 -3.20 -27.66
N ALA A 89 -6.94 -3.00 -27.36
CA ALA A 89 -8.03 -3.69 -28.06
C ALA A 89 -8.06 -3.34 -29.55
N VAL A 90 -7.88 -2.07 -29.92
CA VAL A 90 -7.79 -1.65 -31.32
C VAL A 90 -6.60 -2.30 -32.01
N ALA A 91 -5.43 -2.35 -31.37
CA ALA A 91 -4.23 -2.98 -31.93
C ALA A 91 -4.43 -4.49 -32.17
N VAL A 92 -5.04 -5.19 -31.19
CA VAL A 92 -5.37 -6.62 -31.33
C VAL A 92 -6.39 -6.84 -32.44
N ALA A 93 -7.44 -6.01 -32.51
CA ALA A 93 -8.44 -6.11 -33.57
C ALA A 93 -7.82 -5.91 -34.96
N ALA A 94 -6.96 -4.89 -35.12
CA ALA A 94 -6.24 -4.66 -36.36
C ALA A 94 -5.34 -5.85 -36.72
N PHE A 95 -4.54 -6.35 -35.75
CA PHE A 95 -3.70 -7.51 -35.95
C PHE A 95 -4.50 -8.73 -36.43
N LEU A 96 -5.60 -9.06 -35.75
CA LEU A 96 -6.47 -10.17 -36.14
C LEU A 96 -7.08 -9.93 -37.52
N PHE A 97 -7.57 -8.72 -37.79
CA PHE A 97 -8.15 -8.38 -39.09
C PHE A 97 -7.15 -8.61 -40.23
N PHE A 98 -5.92 -8.11 -40.11
CA PHE A 98 -4.89 -8.30 -41.13
C PHE A 98 -4.45 -9.75 -41.28
N ASN A 99 -4.26 -10.48 -40.18
CA ASN A 99 -3.80 -11.87 -40.22
C ASN A 99 -4.88 -12.84 -40.72
N LEU A 100 -6.16 -12.57 -40.41
CA LEU A 100 -7.28 -13.41 -40.86
C LEU A 100 -7.75 -13.06 -42.27
N SER A 101 -7.58 -11.81 -42.70
CA SER A 101 -7.93 -11.38 -44.07
C SER A 101 -6.83 -11.63 -45.08
N ALA A 102 -5.66 -12.10 -44.65
CA ALA A 102 -4.58 -12.47 -45.56
C ALA A 102 -5.04 -13.66 -46.43
N PRO A 103 -5.06 -13.51 -47.78
CA PRO A 103 -5.37 -14.63 -48.65
C PRO A 103 -4.31 -15.71 -48.44
N ARG A 104 -4.74 -16.90 -48.02
CA ARG A 104 -3.84 -18.04 -47.95
C ARG A 104 -3.46 -18.40 -49.37
N LEU A 105 -2.18 -18.30 -49.70
CA LEU A 105 -1.61 -18.83 -50.93
C LEU A 105 -2.02 -20.31 -51.02
N GLN A 106 -3.00 -20.60 -51.87
CA GLN A 106 -3.24 -21.97 -52.34
C GLN A 106 -2.02 -22.33 -53.18
N VAL A 107 -1.12 -23.08 -52.58
CA VAL A 107 -0.07 -23.78 -53.31
C VAL A 107 -0.77 -25.03 -53.85
N ASP A 108 -1.26 -24.94 -55.08
CA ASP A 108 -1.71 -26.13 -55.80
C ASP A 108 -0.50 -27.07 -56.00
N PRO A 109 -0.70 -28.40 -55.84
CA PRO A 109 0.36 -29.40 -55.94
C PRO A 109 0.92 -29.59 -57.35
#